data_AF-A0A0Q6PDD6-F1
#
_entry.id   AF-A0A0Q6PDD6-F1
#
_cell.length_a   1.000
_cell.length_b   1.000
_cell.length_c   1.000
_cell.angle_alpha   90.00
_cell.angle_beta   90.00
_cell.angle_gamma   90.00
#
_symmetry.space_group_name_H-M   'P 1'
#
loop_
_entity.id
_entity.type
_entity.pdbx_description
1 polymer ?
#
loop_
_entity_poly.entity_id
_entity_poly.type
_entity_poly.pdbx_seq_one_letter_code
_entity_poly.pdbx_strand_id
1 'polypeptide(L)'
;MTSKAALFALLAMWGVGSTSCLPAFAEDTPTESATDAKTSKAGLVDRVWTKADGDLPGVMKIFLSDGTLVQDSCWETHRLSAWELTSETALKWNEDGMDINADIVSLTDAELVLSLKLGSDAVEEKYVTATVPYVCPDMPKS
;
A
#
# COMPACT_ATOMS: atom_id res chain seq x y z
N MET A 1 -50.38 10.32 -1.76
CA MET A 1 -50.83 10.41 -3.16
C MET A 1 -49.77 9.77 -4.03
N THR A 2 -50.21 8.82 -4.85
CA THR A 2 -49.44 7.95 -5.75
C THR A 2 -49.14 8.66 -7.07
N SER A 3 -47.96 8.42 -7.65
CA SER A 3 -47.72 8.30 -9.11
C SER A 3 -46.22 8.17 -9.38
N LYS A 4 -45.74 7.47 -10.40
CA LYS A 4 -46.17 6.31 -11.18
C LYS A 4 -44.94 5.99 -12.03
N ALA A 5 -44.71 4.70 -12.29
CA ALA A 5 -43.55 4.18 -13.00
C ALA A 5 -43.48 4.56 -14.49
N ALA A 6 -42.38 4.11 -15.11
CA ALA A 6 -42.15 3.77 -16.52
C ALA A 6 -41.30 4.80 -17.29
N LEU A 7 -40.44 4.46 -18.26
CA LEU A 7 -40.40 3.32 -19.17
C LEU A 7 -38.94 2.94 -19.51
N PHE A 8 -38.69 1.64 -19.67
CA PHE A 8 -37.61 1.11 -20.51
C PHE A 8 -37.92 1.39 -21.99
N ALA A 9 -36.91 1.83 -22.76
CA ALA A 9 -36.95 1.84 -24.21
C ALA A 9 -35.71 1.12 -24.76
N LEU A 10 -35.93 -0.05 -25.35
CA LEU A 10 -35.02 -0.82 -26.20
C LEU A 10 -35.60 -0.76 -27.61
N LEU A 11 -34.76 -0.52 -28.63
CA LEU A 11 -34.84 -0.95 -30.04
C LEU A 11 -33.89 -0.05 -30.86
N ALA A 12 -32.71 -0.54 -31.24
CA ALA A 12 -32.41 -1.28 -32.47
C ALA A 12 -32.35 -0.40 -33.73
N MET A 13 -31.15 -0.26 -34.31
CA MET A 13 -30.98 -0.05 -35.75
C MET A 13 -29.61 -0.58 -36.18
N TRP A 14 -29.65 -1.70 -36.91
CA TRP A 14 -28.54 -2.18 -37.73
C TRP A 14 -28.48 -1.30 -38.98
N GLY A 15 -27.37 -0.62 -39.19
CA GLY A 15 -27.05 0.08 -40.44
C GLY A 15 -25.80 -0.52 -41.06
N VAL A 16 -25.98 -1.22 -42.19
CA VAL A 16 -24.90 -1.64 -43.10
C VAL A 16 -24.71 -0.52 -44.14
N GLY A 17 -23.49 -0.01 -44.33
CA GLY A 17 -23.19 0.88 -45.46
C GLY A 17 -21.92 1.73 -45.34
N SER A 18 -20.79 1.15 -45.77
CA SER A 18 -19.66 1.72 -46.52
C SER A 18 -19.14 3.14 -46.19
N THR A 19 -17.91 3.24 -45.69
CA THR A 19 -16.76 3.91 -46.37
C THR A 19 -15.52 3.84 -45.49
N SER A 20 -14.43 3.30 -46.04
CA SER A 20 -13.12 3.23 -45.40
C SER A 20 -12.42 4.60 -45.51
N CYS A 21 -12.41 5.36 -44.43
CA CYS A 21 -11.36 6.33 -44.14
C CYS A 21 -10.83 6.00 -42.74
N LEU A 22 -9.64 5.41 -42.70
CA LEU A 22 -8.91 5.15 -41.47
C LEU A 22 -8.59 6.51 -40.81
N PRO A 23 -8.96 6.74 -39.53
CA PRO A 23 -8.33 7.82 -38.80
C PRO A 23 -6.87 7.42 -38.55
N ALA A 24 -5.94 8.26 -39.01
CA ALA A 24 -4.57 8.23 -38.51
C ALA A 24 -4.65 8.58 -37.02
N PHE A 25 -4.59 7.57 -36.15
CA PHE A 25 -4.33 7.79 -34.74
C PHE A 25 -2.91 8.33 -34.65
N ALA A 26 -2.78 9.63 -34.41
CA ALA A 26 -1.60 10.14 -33.76
C ALA A 26 -1.58 9.49 -32.37
N GLU A 27 -0.72 8.48 -32.20
CA GLU A 27 -0.34 8.01 -30.87
C GLU A 27 0.40 9.17 -30.20
N ASP A 28 -0.35 10.03 -29.52
CA ASP A 28 0.15 10.71 -28.34
C ASP A 28 0.48 9.60 -27.35
N THR A 29 1.71 9.07 -27.44
CA THR A 29 2.28 8.27 -26.37
C THR A 29 2.16 9.11 -25.11
N PRO A 30 1.35 8.73 -24.12
CA PRO A 30 1.53 9.31 -22.80
C PRO A 30 2.91 8.84 -22.40
N THR A 31 3.88 9.75 -22.43
CA THR A 31 5.04 9.64 -21.55
C THR A 31 4.44 9.43 -20.18
N GLU A 32 4.47 8.19 -19.69
CA GLU A 32 4.28 7.88 -18.29
C GLU A 32 5.38 8.65 -17.56
N SER A 33 5.06 9.90 -17.25
CA SER A 33 5.72 10.67 -16.22
C SER A 33 5.57 9.83 -14.98
N ALA A 34 6.64 9.12 -14.61
CA ALA A 34 6.83 8.55 -13.29
C ALA A 34 6.82 9.70 -12.27
N THR A 35 5.62 10.18 -11.96
CA THR A 35 5.36 11.22 -10.97
C THR A 35 3.95 11.02 -10.44
N ASP A 36 3.67 9.80 -9.98
CA ASP A 36 2.53 9.55 -9.11
C ASP A 36 3.05 8.87 -7.84
N ALA A 37 3.77 9.65 -7.04
CA ALA A 37 3.79 9.43 -5.60
C ALA A 37 2.39 9.82 -5.07
N LYS A 38 1.38 9.00 -5.36
CA LYS A 38 0.05 9.14 -4.76
C LYS A 38 0.05 8.48 -3.38
N THR A 39 0.94 8.98 -2.54
CA THR A 39 1.20 8.51 -1.19
C THR A 39 0.09 9.00 -0.29
N SER A 40 -0.76 8.07 0.13
CA SER A 40 -1.35 8.16 1.47
C SER A 40 -1.83 6.77 1.88
N LYS A 41 -2.52 6.03 1.00
CA LYS A 41 -2.89 4.61 1.27
C LYS A 41 -2.51 3.65 0.15
N ALA A 42 -2.62 4.10 -1.10
CA ALA A 42 -2.26 3.30 -2.28
C ALA A 42 -0.75 3.04 -2.28
N GLY A 43 -0.34 1.76 -2.20
CA GLY A 43 1.06 1.34 -2.19
C GLY A 43 1.60 0.97 -0.79
N LEU A 44 1.10 1.59 0.28
CA LEU A 44 1.51 1.24 1.66
C LEU A 44 0.83 -0.04 2.14
N VAL A 45 -0.47 -0.15 1.88
CA VAL A 45 -1.32 -1.17 2.50
C VAL A 45 -1.35 -2.48 1.74
N ASP A 46 -1.77 -3.55 2.45
CA ASP A 46 -1.98 -4.89 1.91
C ASP A 46 -0.71 -5.46 1.23
N ARG A 47 0.45 -5.07 1.75
CA ARG A 47 1.78 -5.48 1.30
C ARG A 47 2.63 -5.90 2.50
N VAL A 48 3.49 -6.90 2.28
CA VAL A 48 4.48 -7.32 3.27
C VAL A 48 5.77 -6.53 3.09
N TRP A 49 6.09 -5.71 4.08
CA TRP A 49 7.32 -4.93 4.15
C TRP A 49 8.31 -5.63 5.06
N THR A 50 9.47 -6.03 4.56
CA THR A 50 10.55 -6.64 5.34
C THR A 50 11.66 -5.64 5.58
N LYS A 51 12.16 -5.55 6.81
CA LYS A 51 13.22 -4.61 7.17
C LYS A 51 14.47 -4.90 6.35
N ALA A 52 15.08 -3.88 5.77
CA ALA A 52 16.25 -4.00 4.92
C ALA A 52 17.51 -4.33 5.72
N ASP A 53 17.55 -3.87 6.97
CA ASP A 53 18.61 -4.07 7.95
C ASP A 53 18.04 -4.40 9.34
N GLY A 54 18.83 -5.06 10.18
CA GLY A 54 18.42 -5.39 11.56
C GLY A 54 19.09 -6.64 12.10
N ASP A 55 18.99 -6.81 13.43
CA ASP A 55 19.62 -7.93 14.15
C ASP A 55 18.80 -9.22 14.09
N LEU A 56 17.49 -9.12 13.83
CA LEU A 56 16.59 -10.25 13.71
C LEU A 56 16.23 -10.50 12.23
N PRO A 57 16.24 -11.75 11.76
CA PRO A 57 15.80 -12.06 10.42
C PRO A 57 14.29 -11.85 10.27
N GLY A 58 13.85 -11.49 9.06
CA GLY A 58 12.43 -11.47 8.71
C GLY A 58 11.57 -10.47 9.49
N VAL A 59 12.16 -9.45 10.13
CA VAL A 59 11.39 -8.34 10.71
C VAL A 59 10.47 -7.77 9.64
N MET A 60 9.17 -7.78 9.89
CA MET A 60 8.16 -7.36 8.93
C MET A 60 7.08 -6.47 9.51
N LYS A 61 6.53 -5.61 8.66
CA LYS A 61 5.33 -4.81 8.90
C LYS A 61 4.33 -5.02 7.77
N ILE A 62 3.07 -5.25 8.12
CA ILE A 62 1.95 -5.37 7.17
C ILE A 62 0.86 -4.40 7.61
N PHE A 63 0.73 -3.28 6.90
CA PHE A 63 -0.33 -2.31 7.12
C PHE A 63 -1.58 -2.77 6.35
N LEU A 64 -2.56 -3.38 7.01
CA LEU A 64 -3.78 -3.83 6.34
C LEU A 64 -4.74 -2.66 6.13
N SER A 65 -5.44 -2.68 5.00
CA SER A 65 -6.37 -1.61 4.63
C SER A 65 -7.57 -1.46 5.57
N ASP A 66 -7.81 -2.45 6.44
CA ASP A 66 -8.84 -2.45 7.49
C ASP A 66 -8.41 -1.74 8.79
N GLY A 67 -7.17 -1.25 8.88
CA GLY A 67 -6.64 -0.60 10.08
C GLY A 67 -5.87 -1.53 11.03
N THR A 68 -5.60 -2.77 10.62
CA THR A 68 -4.76 -3.72 11.37
C THR A 68 -3.30 -3.63 10.91
N LEU A 69 -2.37 -3.48 11.84
CA LEU A 69 -0.93 -3.57 11.62
C LEU A 69 -0.45 -4.92 12.15
N VAL A 70 0.15 -5.74 11.29
CA VAL A 70 0.87 -6.96 11.70
C VAL A 70 2.35 -6.63 11.81
N GLN A 71 2.94 -6.91 12.96
CA GLN A 71 4.38 -6.85 13.19
C GLN A 71 4.87 -8.23 13.61
N ASP A 72 5.99 -8.66 13.06
CA ASP A 72 6.59 -9.95 13.41
C ASP A 72 8.07 -9.98 13.03
N SER A 73 8.79 -10.99 13.50
CA SER A 73 10.13 -11.33 13.04
C SER A 73 10.38 -12.83 13.16
N CYS A 74 11.39 -13.34 12.48
CA CYS A 74 11.81 -14.72 12.68
C CYS A 74 12.28 -14.87 14.12
N TRP A 75 11.58 -15.72 14.87
CA TRP A 75 11.83 -16.09 16.27
C TRP A 75 11.11 -15.24 17.34
N GLU A 76 10.26 -14.29 16.95
CA GLU A 76 9.38 -13.56 17.86
C GLU A 76 7.92 -13.99 17.71
N THR A 77 7.06 -13.52 18.62
CA THR A 77 5.61 -13.63 18.46
C THR A 77 5.09 -12.43 17.69
N HIS A 78 4.17 -12.67 16.75
CA HIS A 78 3.49 -11.58 16.07
C HIS A 78 2.70 -10.67 17.03
N ARG A 79 2.58 -9.41 16.65
CA ARG A 79 1.72 -8.39 17.27
C ARG A 79 0.70 -7.88 16.26
N LEU A 80 -0.52 -7.66 16.74
CA LEU A 80 -1.57 -6.96 16.01
C LEU A 80 -1.89 -5.64 16.71
N SER A 81 -1.80 -4.55 15.98
CA SER A 81 -2.05 -3.19 16.49
C SER A 81 -3.06 -2.46 15.61
N ALA A 82 -3.85 -1.57 16.21
CA ALA A 82 -4.61 -0.61 15.43
C ALA A 82 -3.65 0.45 14.86
N TRP A 83 -3.79 0.78 13.58
CA TRP A 83 -3.03 1.84 12.91
C TRP A 83 -3.94 2.75 12.10
N GLU A 84 -3.50 3.99 11.90
CA GLU A 84 -4.15 4.93 11.01
C GLU A 84 -3.14 5.90 10.39
N LEU A 85 -3.51 6.45 9.23
CA LEU A 85 -2.84 7.63 8.68
C LEU A 85 -3.31 8.85 9.46
N THR A 86 -2.36 9.68 9.88
CA THR A 86 -2.64 10.97 10.51
C THR A 86 -2.53 12.12 9.51
N SER A 87 -1.85 11.89 8.37
CA SER A 87 -1.81 12.77 7.20
C SER A 87 -1.47 11.96 5.94
N GLU A 88 -1.19 12.63 4.82
CA GLU A 88 -0.70 11.96 3.60
C GLU A 88 0.68 11.31 3.79
N THR A 89 1.49 11.84 4.70
CA THR A 89 2.88 11.43 4.92
C THR A 89 3.18 11.08 6.38
N ALA A 90 2.17 10.86 7.19
CA ALA A 90 2.32 10.46 8.59
C ALA A 90 1.30 9.42 8.99
N LEU A 91 1.72 8.52 9.86
CA LEU A 91 0.90 7.45 10.41
C LEU A 91 1.20 7.26 11.89
N LYS A 92 0.29 6.56 12.57
CA LYS A 92 0.53 6.11 13.93
C LYS A 92 -0.08 4.73 14.16
N TRP A 93 0.45 4.04 15.14
CA TRP A 93 -0.13 2.81 15.67
C TRP A 93 0.02 2.76 17.18
N ASN A 94 -0.82 1.97 17.84
CA ASN A 94 -0.76 1.82 19.29
C ASN A 94 -0.03 0.52 19.69
N GLU A 95 0.94 0.64 20.57
CA GLU A 95 1.61 -0.49 21.23
C GLU A 95 1.47 -0.35 22.75
N ASP A 96 0.79 -1.31 23.37
CA ASP A 96 0.64 -1.40 24.83
C ASP A 96 0.14 -0.10 25.50
N GLY A 97 -0.75 0.62 24.81
CA GLY A 97 -1.34 1.88 25.30
C GLY A 97 -0.55 3.13 24.92
N MET A 98 0.55 3.01 24.19
CA MET A 98 1.35 4.13 23.70
C MET A 98 1.23 4.29 22.20
N ASP A 99 1.02 5.53 21.74
CA ASP A 99 1.01 5.85 20.32
C ASP A 99 2.45 5.99 19.80
N ILE A 100 2.81 5.10 18.89
CA ILE A 100 4.03 5.22 18.09
C ILE A 100 3.69 6.06 16.86
N ASN A 101 4.34 7.20 16.71
CA ASN A 101 4.14 8.12 15.60
C ASN A 101 5.28 7.96 14.60
N ALA A 102 4.97 7.92 13.30
CA ALA A 102 5.99 7.85 12.26
C ALA A 102 5.64 8.75 11.08
N ASP A 103 6.69 9.34 10.49
CA ASP A 103 6.60 10.02 9.21
C ASP A 103 7.02 9.04 8.09
N ILE A 104 6.32 9.07 6.96
CA ILE A 104 6.67 8.36 5.73
C ILE A 104 7.69 9.23 4.99
N VAL A 105 8.96 8.86 5.09
CA VAL A 105 10.07 9.60 4.46
C VAL A 105 10.10 9.32 2.95
N SER A 106 9.92 8.06 2.56
CA SER A 106 9.75 7.63 1.18
C SER A 106 8.81 6.42 1.10
N LEU A 107 8.05 6.34 0.01
CA LEU A 107 7.23 5.19 -0.34
C LEU A 107 7.28 4.98 -1.86
N THR A 108 7.66 3.78 -2.27
CA THR A 108 7.66 3.32 -3.66
C THR A 108 7.06 1.91 -3.74
N ASP A 109 7.07 1.29 -4.92
CA ASP A 109 6.68 -0.12 -5.04
C ASP A 109 7.68 -1.12 -4.46
N ALA A 110 8.92 -0.69 -4.24
CA ALA A 110 10.02 -1.54 -3.78
C ALA A 110 10.51 -1.23 -2.37
N GLU A 111 10.32 0.01 -1.92
CA GLU A 111 10.93 0.55 -0.69
C GLU A 111 9.92 1.38 0.11
N LEU A 112 10.00 1.26 1.43
CA LEU A 112 9.33 2.08 2.42
C LEU A 112 10.37 2.55 3.45
N VAL A 113 10.47 3.85 3.66
CA VAL A 113 11.31 4.43 4.72
C VAL A 113 10.41 5.17 5.71
N LEU A 114 10.50 4.77 6.97
CA LEU A 114 9.76 5.37 8.08
C LEU A 114 10.72 6.09 9.02
N SER A 115 10.34 7.26 9.52
CA SER A 115 11.01 7.94 10.63
C SER A 115 10.13 7.87 11.87
N LEU A 116 10.46 6.96 12.79
CA LEU A 116 9.73 6.74 14.04
C LEU A 116 10.13 7.78 15.08
N LYS A 117 9.14 8.39 15.74
CA LYS A 117 9.31 9.34 16.84
C LYS A 117 9.24 8.58 18.16
N LEU A 118 10.38 8.24 18.73
CA LEU A 118 10.51 7.48 19.98
C LEU A 118 11.03 8.41 21.08
N GLY A 119 10.11 8.97 21.87
CA GLY A 119 10.46 9.97 22.88
C GLY A 119 10.99 11.26 22.24
N SER A 120 12.23 11.64 22.57
CA SER A 120 12.93 12.78 21.94
C SER A 120 13.62 12.44 20.63
N ASP A 121 13.72 11.16 20.29
CA ASP A 121 14.59 10.67 19.24
C ASP A 121 13.78 10.31 17.98
N ALA A 122 14.43 10.47 16.83
CA ALA A 122 13.92 10.00 15.55
C ALA A 122 14.77 8.81 15.08
N VAL A 123 14.13 7.66 14.86
CA VAL A 123 14.78 6.45 14.37
C VAL A 123 14.26 6.15 12.98
N GLU A 124 15.16 6.15 12.00
CA GLU A 124 14.83 5.75 10.65
C GLU A 124 14.81 4.22 10.53
N GLU A 125 13.76 3.69 9.93
CA GLU A 125 13.63 2.28 9.60
C GLU A 125 13.39 2.13 8.09
N LYS A 126 14.19 1.27 7.47
CA LYS A 126 14.11 0.98 6.03
C LYS A 126 13.50 -0.38 5.81
N TYR A 127 12.56 -0.44 4.90
CA TYR A 127 11.88 -1.66 4.51
C TYR A 127 11.88 -1.81 3.00
N VAL A 128 11.88 -3.05 2.55
CA VAL A 128 11.71 -3.43 1.15
C VAL A 128 10.52 -4.36 1.02
N THR A 129 9.94 -4.43 -0.18
CA THR A 129 8.91 -5.41 -0.48
C THR A 129 9.44 -6.83 -0.27
N ALA A 130 8.68 -7.67 0.45
CA ALA A 130 9.11 -9.02 0.78
C ALA A 130 9.39 -9.87 -0.48
N THR A 131 10.43 -10.70 -0.40
CA THR A 131 10.71 -11.71 -1.42
C THR A 131 9.85 -12.95 -1.18
N VAL A 132 9.32 -13.53 -2.26
CA VAL A 132 8.47 -14.72 -2.19
C VAL A 132 9.04 -15.82 -3.09
N PRO A 133 9.31 -17.04 -2.57
CA PRO A 133 9.10 -17.45 -1.18
C PRO A 133 10.20 -16.93 -0.24
N TYR A 134 9.82 -16.67 1.02
CA TYR A 134 10.74 -16.48 2.14
C TYR A 134 10.38 -17.45 3.26
N VAL A 135 11.39 -18.07 3.86
CA VAL A 135 11.25 -18.97 5.00
C VAL A 135 12.21 -18.51 6.07
N CYS A 136 11.72 -18.39 7.31
CA CYS A 136 12.58 -18.01 8.42
C CYS A 136 13.72 -19.01 8.60
N PRO A 137 14.96 -18.53 8.84
CA PRO A 137 16.05 -19.41 9.21
C PRO A 137 15.75 -20.12 10.53
N ASP A 138 16.38 -21.28 10.74
CA ASP A 138 16.32 -21.98 12.02
C ASP A 138 16.91 -21.10 13.13
N MET A 139 16.27 -21.13 14.30
CA MET A 139 16.75 -20.40 15.47
C MET A 139 18.15 -20.92 15.86
N PRO A 140 19.15 -20.03 16.02
CA PRO A 140 20.48 -20.43 16.49
C PRO A 140 20.38 -21.18 17.82
N LYS A 141 21.06 -22.32 17.92
CA LYS A 141 21.14 -23.05 19.18
C LYS A 141 22.09 -22.29 20.13
N SER A 142 21.62 -22.06 21.35
CA SER A 142 22.42 -21.52 22.46
C SER A 142 23.47 -22.52 22.95
#